data_AF-A0A382BXU8-F1
#
_entry.id   AF-A0A382BXU8-F1
#
_cell.length_a   1.000
_cell.length_b   1.000
_cell.length_c   1.000
_cell.angle_alpha   90.00
_cell.angle_beta   90.00
_cell.angle_gamma   90.00
#
_symmetry.space_group_name_H-M   'P 1'
#
loop_
_entity.id
_entity.type
_entity.pdbx_description
1 polymer ?
#
loop_
_entity_poly.entity_id
_entity_poly.type
_entity_poly.pdbx_seq_one_letter_code
_entity_poly.pdbx_strand_id
1 'polypeptide(L)'
;MRRKCIFLLLLIGSTLAVPLYALPSTETDYIVSGYEIVLVLHELLFVFWLGPDIGVYIWGHKAIKPDLTVSQRVTAGKMMRTIDLMPRICLSLMLTVGGILTEVVGIEHPTWQMVGIVLLGPVWLAMVLISYFREGTALGATVARLDVWFRWGLILAIIVSVSYSVGTDRLVAAPWVAWKLLIFAAVVF
;
A
#
# COMPACT_ATOMS: atom_id res chain seq x y z
N MET A 1 5.05 37.70 6.56
CA MET A 1 3.58 37.75 6.74
C MET A 1 2.81 36.55 6.17
N ARG A 2 3.32 35.82 5.16
CA ARG A 2 2.64 34.66 4.53
C ARG A 2 2.65 33.32 5.28
N ARG A 3 3.47 33.14 6.34
CA ARG A 3 3.61 31.86 7.06
C ARG A 3 2.67 31.69 8.26
N LYS A 4 2.01 32.76 8.71
CA LYS A 4 1.05 32.71 9.83
C LYS A 4 -0.36 32.28 9.39
N CYS A 5 -0.73 32.49 8.11
CA CYS A 5 -2.06 32.15 7.60
C CYS A 5 -2.28 30.64 7.37
N ILE A 6 -1.23 29.87 7.08
CA ILE A 6 -1.34 28.42 6.84
C ILE A 6 -1.56 27.67 8.17
N PHE A 7 -0.95 28.14 9.26
CA PHE A 7 -1.19 27.59 10.60
C PHE A 7 -2.57 27.98 11.15
N LEU A 8 -3.08 29.15 10.77
CA LEU A 8 -4.43 29.60 11.16
C LEU A 8 -5.52 28.79 10.44
N LEU A 9 -5.31 28.38 9.19
CA LEU A 9 -6.24 27.52 8.45
C LEU A 9 -6.31 26.08 8.97
N LEU A 10 -5.21 25.55 9.54
CA LEU A 10 -5.21 24.23 10.19
C LEU A 10 -5.89 24.22 11.56
N LEU A 11 -5.93 25.37 12.25
CA LEU A 11 -6.61 25.52 13.55
C LEU A 11 -8.12 25.81 13.42
N ILE A 12 -8.56 26.36 12.29
CA ILE A 12 -9.99 26.64 12.04
C ILE A 12 -10.76 25.37 11.60
N GLY A 13 -10.06 24.37 11.06
CA GLY A 13 -10.65 23.05 10.77
C GLY A 13 -11.02 22.22 12.00
N SER A 14 -10.42 22.53 13.16
CA SER A 14 -10.72 21.86 14.44
C SER A 14 -11.83 22.53 15.27
N THR A 15 -12.43 23.63 14.80
CA THR A 15 -13.42 24.40 15.58
C THR A 15 -14.86 24.28 15.09
N LEU A 16 -15.17 23.39 14.14
CA LEU A 16 -16.54 22.85 14.03
C LEU A 16 -16.72 21.73 15.05
N ALA A 17 -16.43 22.08 16.30
CA ALA A 17 -16.70 21.27 17.47
C ALA A 17 -18.21 21.16 17.61
N VAL A 18 -18.71 19.97 17.26
CA VAL A 18 -19.99 19.44 17.71
C VAL A 18 -20.18 19.80 19.19
N PRO A 19 -21.36 20.28 19.62
CA PRO A 19 -21.57 20.74 20.99
C PRO A 19 -21.25 19.60 21.95
N LEU A 20 -20.22 19.83 22.76
CA LEU A 20 -19.75 19.02 23.87
C LEU A 20 -20.81 19.02 24.98
N TYR A 21 -21.91 18.31 24.77
CA TYR A 21 -22.90 17.98 25.79
C TYR A 21 -22.97 16.46 25.93
N ALA A 22 -22.42 15.97 27.04
CA ALA A 22 -22.74 14.70 27.66
C ALA A 22 -22.78 13.47 26.73
N LEU A 23 -21.62 12.96 26.35
CA LEU A 23 -21.49 11.52 26.17
C LEU A 23 -20.88 10.96 27.45
N PRO A 24 -21.47 9.93 28.07
CA PRO A 24 -20.79 9.19 29.12
C PRO A 24 -19.42 8.81 28.56
N SER A 25 -18.35 8.98 29.35
CA SER A 25 -17.10 8.28 29.09
C SER A 25 -17.41 6.80 29.21
N THR A 26 -17.98 6.24 28.15
CA THR A 26 -18.02 4.82 27.91
C THR A 26 -16.56 4.46 27.66
N GLU A 27 -15.84 4.24 28.75
CA GLU A 27 -14.89 3.13 28.80
C GLU A 27 -15.73 1.85 28.61
N THR A 28 -16.33 1.70 27.42
CA THR A 28 -16.71 0.41 26.89
C THR A 28 -15.40 -0.33 26.78
N ASP A 29 -15.29 -1.48 27.44
CA ASP A 29 -14.21 -2.44 27.18
C ASP A 29 -14.02 -2.54 25.67
N TYR A 30 -12.99 -1.87 25.14
CA TYR A 30 -12.70 -1.86 23.71
C TYR A 30 -12.12 -3.24 23.38
N ILE A 31 -12.99 -4.21 23.13
CA ILE A 31 -12.59 -5.47 22.54
C ILE A 31 -12.28 -5.18 21.08
N VAL A 32 -11.00 -4.92 20.79
CA VAL A 32 -10.52 -4.73 19.42
C VAL A 32 -10.86 -5.98 18.62
N SER A 33 -11.75 -5.82 17.65
CA SER A 33 -12.20 -6.89 16.77
C SER A 33 -11.11 -7.21 15.73
N GLY A 34 -11.11 -8.45 15.23
CA GLY A 34 -10.22 -8.84 14.13
C GLY A 34 -10.40 -7.98 12.88
N TYR A 35 -11.63 -7.50 12.65
CA TYR A 35 -11.94 -6.53 11.60
C TYR A 35 -11.14 -5.23 11.76
N GLU A 36 -11.18 -4.61 12.95
CA GLU A 36 -10.49 -3.35 13.22
C GLU A 36 -8.97 -3.48 13.05
N ILE A 37 -8.39 -4.61 13.47
CA ILE A 37 -6.96 -4.89 13.30
C ILE A 37 -6.58 -4.91 11.82
N VAL A 38 -7.32 -5.68 11.01
CA VAL A 38 -7.02 -5.81 9.57
C VAL A 38 -7.30 -4.50 8.84
N LEU A 39 -8.35 -3.77 9.22
CA LEU A 39 -8.66 -2.46 8.67
C LEU A 39 -7.53 -1.46 8.94
N VAL A 40 -7.09 -1.32 10.20
CA VAL A 40 -5.98 -0.43 10.56
C VAL A 40 -4.71 -0.86 9.85
N LEU A 41 -4.41 -2.16 9.79
CA LEU A 41 -3.25 -2.66 9.06
C LEU A 41 -3.31 -2.26 7.57
N HIS A 42 -4.47 -2.40 6.93
CA HIS A 42 -4.67 -1.99 5.54
C HIS A 42 -4.43 -0.48 5.34
N GLU A 43 -4.95 0.36 6.25
CA GLU A 43 -4.74 1.80 6.21
C GLU A 43 -3.27 2.19 6.43
N LEU A 44 -2.59 1.53 7.38
CA LEU A 44 -1.16 1.74 7.60
C LEU A 44 -0.35 1.37 6.36
N LEU A 45 -0.64 0.23 5.72
CA LEU A 45 0.00 -0.14 4.46
C LEU A 45 -0.21 0.93 3.39
N PHE A 46 -1.39 1.53 3.30
CA PHE A 46 -1.67 2.59 2.33
C PHE A 46 -0.87 3.87 2.62
N VAL A 47 -0.83 4.31 3.89
CA VAL A 47 -0.09 5.53 4.29
C VAL A 47 1.42 5.34 4.12
N PHE A 48 1.96 4.19 4.50
CA PHE A 48 3.38 3.88 4.34
C PHE A 48 3.78 3.51 2.91
N TRP A 49 2.81 3.23 2.04
CA TRP A 49 3.03 3.14 0.61
C TRP A 49 3.13 4.54 -0.03
N LEU A 50 2.14 5.40 0.18
CA LEU A 50 2.05 6.71 -0.49
C LEU A 50 3.06 7.74 0.05
N GLY A 51 3.36 7.72 1.35
CA GLY A 51 4.26 8.69 1.98
C GLY A 51 5.69 8.70 1.41
N PRO A 52 6.37 7.54 1.34
CA PRO A 52 7.73 7.48 0.80
C PRO A 52 7.83 7.75 -0.70
N ASP A 53 6.78 7.51 -1.50
CA ASP A 53 6.76 7.84 -2.93
C ASP A 53 6.98 9.34 -3.17
N ILE A 54 6.42 10.19 -2.30
CA ILE A 54 6.68 11.64 -2.30
C ILE A 54 8.17 11.91 -2.01
N GLY A 55 8.78 11.13 -1.12
CA GLY A 55 10.22 11.18 -0.83
C GLY A 55 11.07 10.84 -2.05
N VAL A 56 10.74 9.78 -2.76
CA VAL A 56 11.43 9.38 -4.02
C VAL A 56 11.29 10.48 -5.06
N TYR A 57 10.10 11.06 -5.23
CA TYR A 57 9.86 12.18 -6.16
C TYR A 57 10.75 13.40 -5.83
N ILE A 58 10.79 13.81 -4.56
CA ILE A 58 11.61 14.94 -4.10
C ILE A 58 13.10 14.67 -4.37
N TRP A 59 13.59 13.48 -4.06
CA TRP A 59 14.98 13.11 -4.26
C TRP A 59 15.35 12.95 -5.74
N GLY A 60 14.43 12.44 -6.56
CA GLY A 60 14.58 12.37 -8.02
C GLY A 60 14.74 13.77 -8.64
N HIS A 61 13.91 14.72 -8.23
CA HIS A 61 14.04 16.11 -8.68
C HIS A 61 15.37 16.75 -8.24
N LYS A 62 15.87 16.42 -7.04
CA LYS A 62 17.20 16.85 -6.62
C LYS A 62 18.29 16.22 -7.49
N ALA A 63 18.21 14.92 -7.76
CA ALA A 63 19.25 14.16 -8.47
C ALA A 63 19.53 14.65 -9.90
N ILE A 64 18.57 15.32 -10.55
CA ILE A 64 18.70 15.81 -11.92
C ILE A 64 19.29 17.23 -12.02
N LYS A 65 19.43 17.98 -10.92
CA LYS A 65 19.91 19.36 -10.98
C LYS A 65 21.33 19.46 -11.55
N PRO A 66 21.64 20.43 -12.44
CA PRO A 66 22.91 20.47 -13.16
C PRO A 66 24.12 20.81 -12.27
N ASP A 67 23.90 21.50 -11.15
CA ASP A 67 24.90 21.93 -10.17
C ASP A 67 25.45 20.81 -9.28
N LEU A 68 24.91 19.59 -9.38
CA LEU A 68 25.37 18.44 -8.60
C LEU A 68 26.56 17.72 -9.25
N THR A 69 27.58 17.49 -8.43
CA THR A 69 28.70 16.59 -8.71
C THR A 69 28.23 15.13 -8.85
N VAL A 70 29.04 14.30 -9.51
CA VAL A 70 28.75 12.88 -9.70
C VAL A 70 28.52 12.15 -8.38
N SER A 71 29.35 12.41 -7.36
CA SER A 71 29.23 11.76 -6.04
C SER A 71 27.94 12.14 -5.31
N GLN A 72 27.46 13.37 -5.47
CA GLN A 72 26.18 13.81 -4.93
C GLN A 72 25.00 13.12 -5.63
N ARG A 73 25.08 12.90 -6.96
CA ARG A 73 24.05 12.16 -7.70
C ARG A 73 23.99 10.70 -7.29
N VAL A 74 25.13 10.06 -7.08
CA VAL A 74 25.20 8.68 -6.56
C VAL A 74 24.57 8.59 -5.17
N THR A 75 24.85 9.56 -4.29
CA THR A 75 24.23 9.62 -2.96
C THR A 75 22.71 9.80 -3.04
N ALA A 76 22.23 10.70 -3.91
CA ALA A 76 20.80 10.89 -4.13
C ALA A 76 20.13 9.60 -4.63
N GLY A 77 20.75 8.89 -5.57
CA GLY A 77 20.26 7.60 -6.06
C GLY A 77 20.20 6.52 -4.97
N LYS A 78 21.21 6.46 -4.08
CA LYS A 78 21.18 5.56 -2.91
C LYS A 78 20.02 5.90 -1.97
N MET A 79 19.78 7.18 -1.70
CA MET A 79 18.66 7.61 -0.86
C MET A 79 17.32 7.27 -1.49
N MET A 80 17.13 7.54 -2.79
CA MET A 80 15.92 7.15 -3.51
C MET A 80 15.67 5.66 -3.37
N ARG A 81 16.68 4.81 -3.60
CA ARG A 81 16.56 3.37 -3.46
C ARG A 81 16.14 2.94 -2.05
N THR A 82 16.75 3.51 -1.01
CA THR A 82 16.40 3.18 0.39
C THR A 82 14.97 3.58 0.73
N ILE A 83 14.53 4.76 0.26
CA ILE A 83 13.16 5.24 0.47
C ILE A 83 12.15 4.37 -0.30
N ASP A 84 12.50 3.97 -1.53
CA ASP A 84 11.69 3.14 -2.43
C ASP A 84 11.48 1.70 -1.93
N LEU A 85 12.25 1.24 -0.93
CA LEU A 85 12.01 -0.07 -0.33
C LEU A 85 10.67 -0.13 0.42
N MET A 86 10.32 0.92 1.16
CA MET A 86 9.11 0.92 1.99
C MET A 86 7.83 0.77 1.15
N PRO A 87 7.63 1.55 0.06
CA PRO A 87 6.50 1.37 -0.84
C PRO A 87 6.40 -0.05 -1.39
N ARG A 88 7.53 -0.67 -1.78
CA ARG A 88 7.53 -2.05 -2.30
C ARG A 88 7.11 -3.08 -1.26
N ILE A 89 7.54 -2.91 -0.02
CA ILE A 89 7.10 -3.76 1.11
C ILE A 89 5.60 -3.61 1.29
N CYS A 90 5.09 -2.38 1.38
CA CYS A 90 3.67 -2.12 1.58
C CYS A 90 2.81 -2.70 0.45
N LEU A 91 3.23 -2.48 -0.80
CA LEU A 91 2.57 -3.00 -1.99
C LEU A 91 2.52 -4.54 -1.98
N SER A 92 3.61 -5.20 -1.58
CA SER A 92 3.67 -6.67 -1.54
C SER A 92 2.69 -7.31 -0.57
N LEU A 93 2.32 -6.59 0.50
CA LEU A 93 1.40 -7.05 1.54
C LEU A 93 -0.04 -6.60 1.32
N MET A 94 -0.26 -5.56 0.50
CA MET A 94 -1.55 -4.89 0.32
C MET A 94 -2.67 -5.86 -0.08
N LEU A 95 -2.42 -6.74 -1.05
CA LEU A 95 -3.43 -7.68 -1.52
C LEU A 95 -3.75 -8.79 -0.51
N THR A 96 -2.79 -9.21 0.30
CA THR A 96 -3.04 -10.18 1.37
C THR A 96 -3.93 -9.58 2.43
N VAL A 97 -3.57 -8.38 2.92
CA VAL A 97 -4.37 -7.71 3.96
C VAL A 97 -5.74 -7.29 3.40
N GLY A 98 -5.80 -6.78 2.17
CA GLY A 98 -7.05 -6.47 1.49
C GLY A 98 -7.95 -7.67 1.24
N GLY A 99 -7.39 -8.81 0.84
CA GLY A 99 -8.15 -10.05 0.64
C GLY A 99 -8.69 -10.67 1.93
N ILE A 100 -7.93 -10.55 3.03
CA ILE A 100 -8.45 -10.92 4.36
C ILE A 100 -9.57 -9.96 4.77
N LEU A 101 -9.40 -8.65 4.53
CA LEU A 101 -10.41 -7.65 4.86
C LEU A 101 -11.73 -7.89 4.10
N THR A 102 -11.66 -8.30 2.83
CA THR A 102 -12.87 -8.60 2.04
C THR A 102 -13.65 -9.79 2.58
N GLU A 103 -12.97 -10.82 3.09
CA GLU A 103 -13.62 -11.94 3.79
C GLU A 103 -14.40 -11.44 5.01
N VAL A 104 -13.76 -10.60 5.83
CA VAL A 104 -14.36 -10.08 7.08
C VAL A 104 -15.55 -9.15 6.79
N VAL A 105 -15.56 -8.47 5.65
CA VAL A 105 -16.67 -7.62 5.18
C VAL A 105 -17.81 -8.44 4.53
N GLY A 106 -17.64 -9.77 4.38
CA GLY A 106 -18.68 -10.68 3.90
C GLY A 106 -18.53 -11.13 2.44
N ILE A 107 -17.37 -10.92 1.81
CA ILE A 107 -17.06 -11.44 0.48
C ILE A 107 -16.33 -12.78 0.63
N GLU A 108 -17.10 -13.86 0.74
CA GLU A 108 -16.59 -15.20 1.06
C GLU A 108 -15.65 -15.77 0.00
N HIS A 109 -14.42 -16.14 0.37
CA HIS A 109 -13.43 -16.74 -0.50
C HIS A 109 -13.40 -18.27 -0.34
N PRO A 110 -13.41 -19.05 -1.43
CA PRO A 110 -13.10 -20.47 -1.36
C PRO A 110 -11.74 -20.71 -0.67
N THR A 111 -11.59 -21.82 0.05
CA THR A 111 -10.39 -22.12 0.84
C THR A 111 -9.09 -22.04 0.03
N TRP A 112 -9.09 -22.52 -1.22
CA TRP A 112 -7.92 -22.45 -2.10
C TRP A 112 -7.53 -21.00 -2.43
N GLN A 113 -8.52 -20.10 -2.58
CA GLN A 113 -8.29 -18.69 -2.85
C GLN A 113 -7.74 -18.00 -1.60
N MET A 114 -8.29 -18.31 -0.43
CA MET A 114 -7.80 -17.78 0.85
C MET A 114 -6.35 -18.20 1.13
N VAL A 115 -6.00 -19.47 0.86
CA VAL A 115 -4.60 -19.94 0.94
C VAL A 115 -3.70 -19.14 -0.01
N GLY A 116 -4.16 -18.89 -1.24
CA GLY A 116 -3.46 -18.03 -2.20
C GLY A 116 -3.26 -16.60 -1.67
N ILE A 117 -4.30 -15.97 -1.14
CA ILE A 117 -4.28 -14.62 -0.57
C ILE A 117 -3.28 -14.53 0.60
N VAL A 118 -3.31 -15.50 1.52
CA VAL A 118 -2.43 -15.51 2.70
C VAL A 118 -0.97 -15.74 2.31
N LEU A 119 -0.69 -16.62 1.36
CA LEU A 119 0.67 -16.91 0.91
C LEU A 119 1.26 -15.82 0.02
N LEU A 120 0.42 -15.06 -0.70
CA LEU A 120 0.85 -14.00 -1.62
C LEU A 120 1.80 -13.01 -0.94
N GLY A 121 1.42 -12.50 0.24
CA GLY A 121 2.15 -11.47 0.97
C GLY A 121 3.54 -11.91 1.40
N PRO A 122 3.69 -13.00 2.17
CA PRO A 122 5.01 -13.51 2.57
C PRO A 122 5.92 -13.86 1.39
N VAL A 123 5.37 -14.48 0.34
CA VAL A 123 6.14 -14.86 -0.86
C VAL A 123 6.62 -13.61 -1.60
N TRP A 124 5.74 -12.66 -1.83
CA TRP A 124 6.09 -11.43 -2.55
C TRP A 124 7.03 -10.54 -1.73
N LEU A 125 6.77 -10.39 -0.44
CA LEU A 125 7.68 -9.69 0.47
C LEU A 125 9.07 -10.31 0.45
N ALA A 126 9.17 -11.63 0.50
CA ALA A 126 10.47 -12.31 0.41
C ALA A 126 11.19 -11.99 -0.91
N MET A 127 10.48 -11.97 -2.04
CA MET A 127 11.08 -11.55 -3.33
C MET A 127 11.60 -10.11 -3.28
N VAL A 128 10.82 -9.16 -2.74
CA VAL A 128 11.22 -7.75 -2.58
C VAL A 128 12.45 -7.61 -1.69
N LEU A 129 12.47 -8.28 -0.54
CA LEU A 129 13.60 -8.21 0.40
C LEU A 129 14.85 -8.86 -0.18
N ILE A 130 14.71 -10.01 -0.85
CA ILE A 130 15.84 -10.68 -1.51
C ILE A 130 16.40 -9.82 -2.64
N SER A 131 15.55 -9.22 -3.49
CA SER A 131 16.03 -8.36 -4.59
C SER A 131 16.77 -7.14 -4.06
N TYR A 132 16.32 -6.58 -2.94
CA TYR A 132 16.95 -5.41 -2.30
C TYR A 132 18.27 -5.77 -1.60
N PHE A 133 18.27 -6.73 -0.68
CA PHE A 133 19.44 -7.04 0.14
C PHE A 133 20.51 -7.85 -0.61
N ARG A 134 20.16 -8.51 -1.71
CA ARG A 134 21.11 -9.27 -2.55
C ARG A 134 21.42 -8.53 -3.86
N GLU A 135 21.24 -7.20 -3.90
CA GLU A 135 21.62 -6.37 -5.05
C GLU A 135 23.11 -6.59 -5.41
N GLY A 136 23.42 -6.64 -6.71
CA GLY A 136 24.76 -6.92 -7.22
C GLY A 136 25.13 -8.41 -7.28
N THR A 137 24.25 -9.32 -6.82
CA THR A 137 24.44 -10.78 -6.97
C THR A 137 23.56 -11.36 -8.08
N ALA A 138 23.94 -12.52 -8.61
CA ALA A 138 23.13 -13.24 -9.60
C ALA A 138 21.74 -13.64 -9.05
N LEU A 139 21.65 -13.97 -7.76
CA LEU A 139 20.39 -14.28 -7.09
C LEU A 139 19.47 -13.07 -7.06
N GLY A 140 19.97 -11.91 -6.59
CA GLY A 140 19.17 -10.68 -6.54
C GLY A 140 18.66 -10.24 -7.91
N ALA A 141 19.49 -10.34 -8.95
CA ALA A 141 19.09 -10.05 -10.32
C ALA A 141 18.01 -11.02 -10.86
N THR A 142 18.12 -12.31 -10.52
CA THR A 142 17.13 -13.33 -10.92
C THR A 142 15.79 -13.08 -10.22
N VAL A 143 15.81 -12.83 -8.91
CA VAL A 143 14.59 -12.55 -8.13
C VAL A 143 13.94 -11.23 -8.56
N ALA A 144 14.73 -10.19 -8.87
CA ALA A 144 14.19 -8.94 -9.42
C ALA A 144 13.47 -9.16 -10.76
N ARG A 145 14.02 -10.01 -11.64
CA ARG A 145 13.36 -10.37 -12.90
C ARG A 145 12.09 -11.19 -12.65
N LEU A 146 12.13 -12.11 -11.70
CA LEU A 146 10.96 -12.89 -11.29
C LEU A 146 9.85 -11.99 -10.74
N ASP A 147 10.18 -10.99 -9.92
CA ASP A 147 9.21 -10.02 -9.37
C ASP A 147 8.46 -9.27 -10.49
N VAL A 148 9.16 -8.86 -11.56
CA VAL A 148 8.52 -8.21 -12.72
C VAL A 148 7.53 -9.16 -13.42
N TRP A 149 7.92 -10.41 -13.68
CA TRP A 149 7.02 -11.39 -14.29
C TRP A 149 5.84 -11.75 -13.39
N PHE A 150 6.10 -11.84 -12.08
CA PHE A 150 5.08 -12.05 -11.08
C PHE A 150 4.04 -10.92 -11.08
N ARG A 151 4.46 -9.65 -11.17
CA ARG A 151 3.54 -8.49 -11.28
C ARG A 151 2.67 -8.57 -12.53
N TRP A 152 3.23 -8.94 -13.68
CA TRP A 152 2.44 -9.16 -14.90
C TRP A 152 1.40 -10.28 -14.72
N GLY A 153 1.80 -11.40 -14.11
CA GLY A 153 0.88 -12.50 -13.79
C GLY A 153 -0.22 -12.06 -12.82
N LEU A 154 0.13 -11.23 -11.83
CA LEU A 154 -0.80 -10.70 -10.84
C LEU A 154 -1.84 -9.76 -11.46
N ILE A 155 -1.42 -8.89 -12.38
CA ILE A 155 -2.34 -8.01 -13.13
C ILE A 155 -3.35 -8.83 -13.90
N LEU A 156 -2.90 -9.85 -14.64
CA LEU A 156 -3.77 -10.73 -15.37
C LEU A 156 -4.74 -11.46 -14.43
N ALA A 157 -4.24 -11.99 -13.31
CA ALA A 157 -5.07 -12.67 -12.32
C ALA A 157 -6.13 -11.75 -11.70
N ILE A 158 -5.79 -10.50 -11.40
CA ILE A 158 -6.73 -9.51 -10.89
C ILE A 158 -7.81 -9.21 -11.92
N ILE A 159 -7.45 -8.93 -13.17
CA ILE A 159 -8.42 -8.62 -14.23
C ILE A 159 -9.39 -9.79 -14.40
N VAL A 160 -8.89 -11.02 -14.51
CA VAL A 160 -9.72 -12.23 -14.62
C VAL A 160 -10.62 -12.40 -13.40
N SER A 161 -10.08 -12.22 -12.19
CA SER A 161 -10.84 -12.35 -10.94
C SER A 161 -11.96 -11.31 -10.83
N VAL A 162 -11.70 -10.06 -11.22
CA VAL A 162 -12.70 -8.99 -11.19
C VAL A 162 -13.77 -9.24 -12.25
N SER A 163 -13.39 -9.58 -13.49
CA SER A 163 -14.34 -9.91 -14.56
C SER A 163 -15.26 -11.06 -14.18
N TYR A 164 -14.71 -12.13 -13.58
CA TYR A 164 -15.50 -13.24 -13.08
C TYR A 164 -16.47 -12.81 -11.96
N SER A 165 -15.97 -12.06 -10.97
CA SER A 165 -16.77 -11.68 -9.80
C SER A 165 -17.89 -10.69 -10.13
N VAL A 166 -17.69 -9.83 -11.13
CA VAL A 166 -18.74 -8.95 -11.66
C VAL A 166 -19.76 -9.78 -12.45
N GLY A 167 -19.33 -10.76 -13.25
CA GLY A 167 -20.23 -11.63 -14.01
C GLY A 167 -21.10 -12.56 -13.17
N THR A 168 -20.72 -12.81 -11.91
CA THR A 168 -21.49 -13.65 -10.96
C THR A 168 -22.20 -12.85 -9.87
N ASP A 169 -22.31 -11.53 -10.01
CA ASP A 169 -22.92 -10.62 -9.03
C ASP A 169 -22.31 -10.66 -7.61
N ARG A 170 -21.12 -11.26 -7.46
CA ARG A 170 -20.45 -11.47 -6.16
C ARG A 170 -20.07 -10.14 -5.48
N LEU A 171 -19.84 -9.10 -6.28
CA LEU A 171 -19.41 -7.79 -5.80
C LEU A 171 -20.55 -6.77 -5.73
N VAL A 172 -21.82 -7.17 -5.89
CA VAL A 172 -22.95 -6.22 -5.86
C VAL A 172 -23.06 -5.49 -4.52
N ALA A 173 -22.79 -6.18 -3.41
CA ALA A 173 -22.78 -5.56 -2.08
C ALA A 173 -21.58 -4.64 -1.84
N ALA A 174 -20.50 -4.79 -2.62
CA ALA A 174 -19.24 -4.08 -2.43
C ALA A 174 -18.53 -3.75 -3.77
N PRO A 175 -19.17 -2.98 -4.67
CA PRO A 175 -18.65 -2.73 -6.02
C PRO A 175 -17.33 -1.95 -6.01
N TRP A 176 -17.07 -1.18 -4.94
CA TRP A 176 -15.82 -0.46 -4.76
C TRP A 176 -14.59 -1.38 -4.67
N VAL A 177 -14.76 -2.66 -4.30
CA VAL A 177 -13.66 -3.63 -4.26
C VAL A 177 -13.11 -3.89 -5.66
N ALA A 178 -13.99 -3.99 -6.67
CA ALA A 178 -13.57 -4.14 -8.06
C ALA A 178 -12.67 -2.97 -8.50
N TRP A 179 -13.07 -1.73 -8.18
CA TRP A 179 -12.28 -0.55 -8.53
C TRP A 179 -10.96 -0.47 -7.77
N LYS A 180 -10.93 -0.81 -6.47
CA LYS A 180 -9.67 -0.87 -5.72
C LYS A 180 -8.69 -1.87 -6.33
N LEU A 181 -9.17 -3.05 -6.74
CA LEU A 181 -8.34 -4.08 -7.37
C LEU A 181 -7.83 -3.65 -8.75
N LEU A 182 -8.68 -3.04 -9.58
CA LEU A 182 -8.27 -2.58 -10.90
C LEU A 182 -7.30 -1.39 -10.83
N ILE A 183 -7.49 -0.48 -9.88
CA ILE A 183 -6.52 0.59 -9.59
C ILE A 183 -5.21 -0.03 -9.13
N PHE A 184 -5.24 -1.00 -8.22
CA PHE A 184 -4.03 -1.71 -7.79
C PHE A 184 -3.30 -2.33 -8.98
N ALA A 185 -4.00 -3.03 -9.87
CA ALA A 185 -3.41 -3.62 -11.06
C ALA A 185 -2.78 -2.57 -12.00
N ALA A 186 -3.34 -1.36 -12.06
CA ALA A 186 -2.80 -0.27 -12.89
C ALA A 186 -1.52 0.36 -12.31
N VAL A 187 -1.33 0.32 -10.99
CA VAL A 187 -0.24 1.04 -10.28
C VAL A 187 0.84 0.14 -9.71
N VAL A 188 0.76 -1.18 -9.94
CA VAL A 188 1.69 -2.16 -9.34
C VAL A 188 3.11 -2.13 -9.93
N PHE A 189 3.45 -1.18 -10.81
CA PHE A 189 4.76 -1.08 -11.48
C PHE A 189 5.62 0.08 -10.98
#